data_AF-A0A7Y2N8W6-F1
#
_entry.id   AF-A0A7Y2N8W6-F1
#
_cell.length_a   1.000
_cell.length_b   1.000
_cell.length_c   1.000
_cell.angle_alpha   90.00
_cell.angle_beta   90.00
_cell.angle_gamma   90.00
#
_symmetry.space_group_name_H-M   'P 1'
#
loop_
_entity.id
_entity.type
_entity.pdbx_description
1 polymer ?
#
loop_
_entity_poly.entity_id
_entity_poly.type
_entity_poly.pdbx_seq_one_letter_code
_entity_poly.pdbx_strand_id
1 'polypeptide(L)' 'MKTPGGWELIIILAVVLLLFGGAKIPQLAKNLGRAQKEFKEGLEAGSESESDKAV' A
#
# COMPACT_ATOMS: atom_id res chain seq x y z
N MET A 1 26.18 -18.11 7.07
CA MET A 1 25.32 -17.62 5.97
C MET A 1 25.30 -16.11 6.08
N LYS A 2 25.88 -15.39 5.12
CA LYS A 2 25.98 -13.93 5.15
C LYS A 2 24.59 -13.36 4.87
N THR A 3 23.88 -12.93 5.91
CA THR A 3 22.74 -12.03 5.75
C THR A 3 23.20 -10.86 4.90
N PRO A 4 22.46 -10.47 3.85
CA PRO A 4 22.88 -9.32 3.08
C PRO A 4 22.99 -8.14 4.05
N GLY A 5 24.19 -7.59 4.17
CA GLY A 5 24.43 -6.48 5.09
C GLY A 5 23.56 -5.31 4.67
N GLY A 6 23.25 -4.38 5.59
CA GLY A 6 22.39 -3.23 5.29
C GLY A 6 22.81 -2.45 4.02
N TRP A 7 24.07 -2.57 3.60
CA TRP A 7 24.59 -2.02 2.36
C TRP A 7 24.00 -2.63 1.07
N GLU A 8 23.77 -3.95 1.02
CA GLU A 8 23.16 -4.60 -0.15
C GLU A 8 21.70 -4.18 -0.33
N LEU A 9 20.96 -4.00 0.77
CA LEU A 9 19.60 -3.45 0.73
C LEU A 9 19.56 -2.02 0.19
N ILE A 10 20.53 -1.18 0.53
CA ILE A 10 20.63 0.19 0.00
C ILE A 10 20.87 0.17 -1.51
N ILE A 11 21.74 -0.72 -2.00
CA ILE A 11 22.01 -0.86 -3.44
C ILE A 11 20.76 -1.32 -4.18
N ILE A 12 20.05 -2.32 -3.64
CA ILE A 12 18.78 -2.81 -4.23
C ILE A 12 17.75 -1.67 -4.27
N LEU A 13 17.62 -0.91 -3.17
CA LEU A 13 16.71 0.23 -3.11
C LEU A 13 17.09 1.31 -4.15
N ALA A 14 18.38 1.59 -4.33
CA ALA A 14 18.86 2.54 -5.34
C ALA A 14 18.53 2.08 -6.78
N VAL A 15 18.70 0.79 -7.09
CA VAL A 15 18.32 0.23 -8.40
C VAL A 15 16.81 0.33 -8.63
N VAL A 16 16.00 -0.03 -7.63
CA VAL A 16 14.54 0.12 -7.72
C VAL A 16 14.15 1.59 -7.93
N LEU A 17 14.77 2.53 -7.21
CA LEU A 17 14.53 3.96 -7.37
C LEU A 17 14.98 4.49 -8.74
N LEU A 18 16.01 3.92 -9.36
CA LEU A 18 16.42 4.29 -10.72
C LEU A 18 15.45 3.77 -11.78
N LEU A 19 14.96 2.52 -11.64
CA LEU A 19 14.03 1.91 -12.59
C LEU A 19 12.63 2.53 -12.52
N PHE A 20 12.13 2.73 -11.31
CA PHE A 20 10.80 3.28 -11.09
C PHE A 20 10.81 4.81 -11.00
N GLY A 21 11.94 5.43 -10.66
CA GLY A 21 12.02 6.86 -10.35
C GLY A 21 11.51 7.17 -8.93
N GLY A 22 12.16 8.11 -8.25
CA GLY A 22 11.80 8.50 -6.88
C GLY A 22 10.35 9.01 -6.72
N ALA A 23 9.71 9.44 -7.81
CA ALA A 23 8.33 9.92 -7.80
C ALA A 23 7.27 8.82 -7.96
N LYS A 24 7.59 7.63 -8.48
CA LYS A 24 6.58 6.59 -8.73
C LYS A 24 6.23 5.80 -7.47
N ILE A 25 7.20 5.51 -6.61
CA ILE A 25 6.95 4.85 -5.32
C ILE A 25 5.91 5.61 -4.46
N PRO A 26 6.04 6.94 -4.22
CA PRO A 26 5.04 7.67 -3.45
C PRO A 26 3.69 7.82 -4.18
N GLN A 27 3.68 7.89 -5.52
CA GLN A 27 2.42 7.88 -6.29
C GLN A 27 1.67 6.55 -6.14
N LEU A 28 2.38 5.43 -6.25
CA LEU A 28 1.80 4.10 -6.05
C LEU A 28 1.30 3.92 -4.61
N ALA A 29 2.08 4.34 -3.61
CA ALA A 29 1.66 4.29 -2.21
C ALA A 29 0.41 5.14 -1.94
N LYS A 30 0.33 6.34 -2.50
CA LYS A 30 -0.84 7.22 -2.38
C LYS A 30 -2.08 6.60 -3.03
N ASN A 31 -1.94 6.04 -4.22
CA ASN A 31 -3.05 5.41 -4.95
C ASN A 31 -3.53 4.14 -4.24
N LEU A 32 -2.60 3.30 -3.77
CA LEU A 32 -2.91 2.11 -3.00
C LEU A 32 -3.57 2.45 -1.66
N GLY A 33 -3.10 3.49 -0.97
CA GLY A 33 -3.70 3.95 0.27
C GLY A 33 -5.13 4.48 0.10
N ARG A 34 -5.40 5.19 -1.00
CA ARG A 34 -6.76 5.63 -1.36
C ARG A 34 -7.66 4.42 -1.65
N ALA A 35 -7.20 3.50 -2.50
CA ALA A 35 -7.94 2.30 -2.82
C ALA A 35 -8.25 1.45 -1.57
N GLN A 36 -7.28 1.30 -0.65
CA GLN A 36 -7.49 0.56 0.59
C GLN A 36 -8.51 1.25 1.51
N LYS A 37 -8.47 2.59 1.59
CA LYS A 37 -9.43 3.38 2.38
C LYS A 37 -10.85 3.26 1.83
N GLU A 38 -11.03 3.46 0.53
CA GLU A 38 -12.33 3.33 -0.14
C GLU A 38 -12.87 1.90 -0.04
N PHE A 39 -12.00 0.89 -0.16
CA PHE A 39 -12.37 -0.50 0.02
C PHE A 39 -12.89 -0.78 1.44
N LYS A 40 -12.19 -0.26 2.46
CA LYS A 40 -12.62 -0.44 3.86
C LYS A 40 -13.92 0.29 4.16
N GLU A 41 -14.07 1.54 3.71
CA GLU A 41 -15.31 2.31 3.87
C GLU A 41 -16.51 1.61 3.19
N GLY A 42 -16.30 1.04 2.00
CA GLY A 42 -17.35 0.28 1.30
C GLY A 42 -17.76 -1.00 2.03
N LEU A 43 -16.82 -1.70 2.68
CA LEU A 43 -17.11 -2.87 3.51
C LEU A 43 -17.89 -2.49 4.78
N GLU A 44 -17.50 -1.41 5.45
CA GLU A 44 -18.17 -0.92 6.67
C GLU A 44 -19.61 -0.45 6.36
N ALA A 45 -19.79 0.36 5.32
CA ALA A 45 -21.11 0.83 4.89
C ALA A 45 -22.06 -0.31 4.46
N GLY A 46 -21.51 -1.36 3.84
CA GLY A 46 -22.25 -2.58 3.51
C GLY A 46 -22.69 -3.35 4.77
N SER A 47 -21.85 -3.39 5.80
CA SER A 47 -22.14 -4.07 7.06
C SER A 47 -23.17 -3.33 7.94
N GLU A 48 -23.17 -2.00 7.94
CA GLU A 48 -24.15 -1.19 8.68
C GLU A 48 -25.54 -1.22 8.02
N SER A 49 -25.62 -1.32 6.69
CA SER A 49 -26.90 -1.45 5.95
C SER A 49 -27.64 -2.76 6.21
N GLU A 50 -26.96 -3.80 6.71
CA GLU A 50 -27.58 -5.09 7.03
C GLU A 50 -28.21 -5.11 8.42
N SER A 51 -27.77 -4.22 9.33
CA SER A 51 -28.24 -4.17 10.72
C SER A 51 -29.45 -3.25 10.95
N ASP A 52 -29.75 -2.33 10.03
CA ASP A 52 -30.89 -1.39 10.10
C ASP A 52 -32.19 -1.98 9.50
N LYS A 53 -32.07 -2.95 8.57
CA LYS A 53 -33.24 -3.59 7.93
C LYS A 53 -33.87 -4.74 8.73
N ALA A 54 -33.35 -5.05 9.92
CA ALA A 54 -33.78 -6.17 10.75
C ALA A 54 -34.54 -5.75 12.04
N VAL A 55 -34.88 -4.47 12.22
CA VAL A 55 -35.63 -3.95 13.38
C VAL A 55 -36.97 -3.37 12.97
#